data_AF-A0A6A2TB57-F1
#
_entry.id   AF-A0A6A2TB57-F1
#
_cell.length_a   1.000
_cell.length_b   1.000
_cell.length_c   1.000
_cell.angle_alpha   90.00
_cell.angle_beta   90.00
_cell.angle_gamma   90.00
#
_symmetry.space_group_name_H-M   'P 1'
#
loop_
_entity.id
_entity.type
_entity.pdbx_description
1 polymer ?
#
loop_
_entity_poly.entity_id
_entity_poly.type
_entity_poly.pdbx_seq_one_letter_code
_entity_poly.pdbx_strand_id
1 'polypeptide(L)' 'MSDRIRLTPAMRDLLLEIWQNGSAYPLDRNHKRTFEALEARDYIEHVTWGRWQITPLGEIVAKQLAKKGNR' A
#
# COMPACT_ATOMS: atom_id res chain seq x y z
N MET A 1 -6.74 -1.33 20.47
CA MET A 1 -5.29 -1.46 20.18
C MET A 1 -5.09 -1.39 18.67
N SER A 2 -4.92 -0.19 18.11
CA SER A 2 -4.39 -0.07 16.76
C SER A 2 -2.88 0.03 16.90
N ASP A 3 -2.21 -1.11 17.04
CA ASP A 3 -0.79 -1.15 16.74
C ASP A 3 -0.66 -0.61 15.32
N ARG A 4 -0.17 0.63 15.20
CA ARG A 4 0.25 1.20 13.92
C ARG A 4 1.45 0.38 13.51
N ILE A 5 1.21 -0.83 12.98
CA ILE A 5 2.24 -1.75 12.53
C ILE A 5 3.10 -0.95 11.56
N ARG A 6 4.37 -0.73 11.94
CA ARG A 6 5.34 -0.04 11.08
C ARG A 6 5.33 -0.76 9.73
N LEU A 7 5.06 0.00 8.67
CA LEU A 7 5.21 -0.52 7.32
C LEU A 7 6.68 -0.88 7.09
N THR A 8 6.91 -2.08 6.57
CA THR A 8 8.23 -2.47 6.06
C THR A 8 8.60 -1.60 4.86
N PRO A 9 9.88 -1.52 4.46
CA PRO A 9 10.28 -0.79 3.26
C PRO A 9 9.47 -1.18 2.02
N ALA A 10 9.34 -2.49 1.75
CA ALA A 10 8.55 -2.98 0.62
C ALA A 10 7.07 -2.57 0.66
N MET A 11 6.45 -2.56 1.84
CA MET A 11 5.06 -2.09 1.98
C MET A 11 4.93 -0.58 1.76
N ARG A 12 5.92 0.20 2.21
CA ARG A 12 5.96 1.65 1.96
C ARG A 12 6.10 1.93 0.48
N ASP A 13 7.04 1.27 -0.17
CA ASP A 13 7.34 1.50 -1.58
C ASP A 13 6.14 1.12 -2.46
N LEU A 14 5.51 -0.03 -2.19
CA LEU A 14 4.30 -0.45 -2.88
C LEU A 14 3.13 0.53 -2.65
N LEU A 15 2.92 0.99 -1.42
CA LEU A 15 1.86 1.95 -1.13
C LEU A 15 2.07 3.29 -1.86
N LEU A 16 3.32 3.75 -1.99
CA LEU A 16 3.66 4.94 -2.75
C LEU A 16 3.51 4.71 -4.27
N GLU A 17 3.88 3.55 -4.77
CA GLU A 17 3.70 3.16 -6.17
C GLU A 17 2.21 3.17 -6.56
N ILE A 18 1.36 2.51 -5.78
CA ILE A 18 -0.08 2.46 -6.01
C ILE A 18 -0.67 3.88 -5.92
N TRP A 19 -0.20 4.72 -5.00
CA TRP A 19 -0.65 6.11 -4.90
C TRP A 19 -0.29 6.94 -6.15
N GLN A 20 0.90 6.76 -6.71
CA GLN A 20 1.36 7.52 -7.89
C GLN A 20 0.74 7.02 -9.20
N ASN A 21 0.58 5.70 -9.33
CA ASN A 21 0.10 5.05 -10.56
C ASN A 21 -1.42 4.80 -10.54
N GLY A 22 -2.08 5.04 -9.40
CA GLY A 22 -3.49 4.74 -9.15
C GLY A 22 -3.78 3.28 -8.81
N SER A 23 -2.90 2.35 -9.20
CA SER A 23 -3.09 0.91 -8.98
C SER A 23 -1.81 0.11 -9.16
N ALA A 24 -1.79 -1.15 -8.70
CA ALA A 24 -0.76 -2.11 -9.09
C ALA A 24 -1.30 -3.55 -9.14
N TYR A 25 -0.47 -4.45 -9.67
CA TYR A 25 -0.69 -5.90 -9.69
C TYR A 25 0.52 -6.63 -9.10
N PRO A 26 0.32 -7.75 -8.38
CA PRO A 26 1.42 -8.55 -7.86
C PRO A 26 2.14 -9.27 -9.02
N LEU A 27 3.47 -9.23 -8.99
CA LEU A 27 4.32 -9.90 -9.99
C LEU A 27 4.50 -11.40 -9.70
N ASP A 28 4.46 -11.78 -8.42
CA ASP A 28 4.65 -13.15 -7.94
C ASP A 28 3.94 -13.38 -6.59
N ARG A 29 4.02 -14.62 -6.07
CA ARG A 29 3.38 -15.00 -4.79
C ARG A 29 3.94 -14.27 -3.57
N ASN A 30 5.24 -13.94 -3.56
CA ASN A 30 5.84 -13.18 -2.47
C ASN A 30 5.39 -11.73 -2.53
N HIS A 31 5.33 -11.15 -3.73
CA HIS A 31 4.83 -9.81 -3.96
C HIS A 31 3.37 -9.70 -3.50
N LYS A 32 2.53 -10.69 -3.82
CA LYS A 32 1.13 -10.75 -3.39
C LYS A 32 0.93 -10.64 -1.87
N ARG A 33 1.82 -11.21 -1.06
CA ARG A 33 1.73 -11.10 0.41
C ARG A 33 1.84 -9.66 0.90
N THR A 34 2.59 -8.81 0.19
CA THR A 34 2.69 -7.38 0.50
C THR A 34 1.37 -6.66 0.21
N PHE A 35 0.69 -7.01 -0.89
CA PHE A 35 -0.64 -6.48 -1.20
C PHE A 35 -1.67 -6.90 -0.14
N GLU A 36 -1.75 -8.20 0.16
CA GLU A 36 -2.68 -8.73 1.17
C GLU A 36 -2.45 -8.10 2.55
N ALA A 37 -1.19 -7.82 2.91
CA ALA A 37 -0.87 -7.15 4.16
C ALA A 37 -1.32 -5.67 4.18
N LEU A 38 -1.15 -4.93 3.08
CA LEU A 38 -1.65 -3.56 2.98
C LEU A 38 -3.19 -3.52 2.96
N GLU A 39 -3.82 -4.50 2.33
CA GLU A 39 -5.27 -4.67 2.29
C GLU A 39 -5.85 -5.00 3.67
N ALA A 40 -5.21 -5.89 4.44
CA ALA A 40 -5.60 -6.18 5.82
C ALA A 40 -5.53 -4.95 6.76
N ARG A 41 -4.88 -3.86 6.32
CA ARG A 41 -4.78 -2.57 7.04
C ARG A 41 -5.70 -1.50 6.46
N ASP A 42 -6.52 -1.85 5.47
CA ASP A 42 -7.42 -0.95 4.76
C ASP A 42 -6.68 0.19 4.04
N TYR A 43 -5.43 -0.02 3.62
CA TYR A 43 -4.65 0.98 2.86
C TYR A 43 -4.81 0.83 1.36
N ILE A 44 -5.07 -0.39 0.91
CA ILE A 44 -5.39 -0.70 -0.48
C ILE A 44 -6.56 -1.67 -0.46
N GLU A 45 -7.26 -1.78 -1.58
CA GLU A 45 -8.36 -2.73 -1.73
C GLU A 45 -8.19 -3.50 -3.04
N HIS A 46 -8.50 -4.78 -3.01
CA HIS A 46 -8.59 -5.58 -4.22
C HIS A 46 -9.82 -5.18 -5.03
N VAL A 47 -9.62 -4.83 -6.29
CA VAL A 47 -10.68 -4.58 -7.26
C VAL A 47 -10.80 -5.77 -8.22
N THR A 48 -11.37 -5.56 -9.40
CA THR A 48 -11.49 -6.60 -10.41
C THR A 48 -10.15 -6.96 -11.07
N TRP A 49 -10.01 -8.23 -11.46
CA TRP A 49 -8.93 -8.75 -12.31
C TRP A 49 -7.54 -8.79 -11.66
N GLY A 50 -7.45 -8.96 -10.34
CA GLY A 50 -6.15 -9.10 -9.65
C GLY A 50 -5.39 -7.77 -9.55
N ARG A 51 -6.12 -6.65 -9.58
CA ARG A 51 -5.59 -5.31 -9.42
C ARG A 51 -5.97 -4.79 -8.04
N TRP A 52 -5.07 -4.05 -7.42
CA TRP A 52 -5.33 -3.32 -6.18
C TRP A 52 -5.27 -1.83 -6.45
N GLN A 53 -6.12 -1.08 -5.76
CA GLN A 53 -6.13 0.39 -5.78
C GLN A 53 -5.99 0.94 -4.36
N ILE A 54 -5.63 2.22 -4.26
CA ILE A 54 -5.50 2.89 -2.97
C ILE A 54 -6.87 3.23 -2.39
N THR A 55 -7.04 3.02 -1.08
CA THR A 55 -8.22 3.49 -0.34
C THR A 55 -8.03 4.94 0.11
N PRO A 56 -9.09 5.64 0.58
CA PRO A 56 -8.93 6.96 1.19
C PRO A 56 -7.97 6.97 2.39
N LEU A 57 -7.97 5.92 3.21
CA LEU A 57 -7.04 5.80 4.35
C LEU A 57 -5.60 5.60 3.86
N GLY A 58 -5.40 4.74 2.87
CA GLY A 58 -4.10 4.53 2.23
C GLY A 58 -3.52 5.81 1.64
N GLU A 59 -4.36 6.65 1.03
CA GLU A 59 -3.93 7.92 0.44
C GLU A 59 -3.40 8.89 1.51
N ILE A 60 -4.08 8.98 2.66
CA ILE A 60 -3.61 9.79 3.80
C ILE A 60 -2.25 9.30 4.28
N VAL A 61 -2.08 7.98 4.42
CA VAL A 61 -0.83 7.37 4.87
C VAL A 61 0.29 7.56 3.84
N ALA A 62 0.02 7.35 2.54
CA ALA A 62 0.96 7.60 1.45
C ALA A 62 1.47 9.04 1.45
N LYS A 63 0.57 10.03 1.59
CA LYS A 63 0.93 11.45 1.68
C LYS A 63 1.83 11.74 2.90
N GLN A 64 1.57 11.11 4.04
CA GLN A 64 2.43 11.25 5.23
C GLN A 64 3.82 10.65 5.02
N LEU A 65 3.91 9.50 4.35
CA LEU A 65 5.17 8.83 4.04
C LEU A 65 6.01 9.65 3.05
N ALA A 66 5.39 10.20 2.01
CA ALA A 66 6.05 11.06 1.03
C ALA A 66 6.68 12.31 1.68
N LYS A 67 5.97 12.95 2.63
CA LYS A 67 6.50 14.09 3.40
C LYS A 67 7.69 13.73 4.29
N LYS A 68 7.76 12.49 4.77
CA LYS A 68 8.82 12.01 5.68
C LYS A 68 10.08 11.55 4.93
N GLY A 69 9.96 11.10 3.69
CA GLY A 69 11.10 10.68 2.86
C GLY A 69 11.90 11.83 2.25
N ASN A 70 11.38 13.07 2.29
CA ASN A 70 11.99 14.25 1.70
C ASN A 70 12.83 15.07 2.71
N ARG A 71 13.41 14.41 3.72
CA ARG A 71 14.22 15.02 4.79
C ARG A 71 15.59 14.40 4.88
#